data_AF-A0A1Q6L5V5-F1
#
_entry.id   AF-A0A1Q6L5V5-F1
#
_cell.length_a   1.000
_cell.length_b   1.000
_cell.length_c   1.000
_cell.angle_alpha   90.00
_cell.angle_beta   90.00
_cell.angle_gamma   90.00
#
_symmetry.space_group_name_H-M   'P 1'
#
loop_
_entity.id
_entity.type
_entity.pdbx_description
1 polymer ?
#
loop_
_entity_poly.entity_id
_entity_poly.type
_entity_poly.pdbx_seq_one_letter_code
_entity_poly.pdbx_strand_id
1 'polypeptide(L)'
;MENDLDKKLYNDYLNGEKEAFEILYNKYKKKIEYFIYNIVKDYQTAEDIAQETFIYVIQHQIRENSSFKYYIYLVARSKAINYINTEKRRKDITETFLKEDDEQIEKDVLDVITNEETKRELLESIELLDERYKNAIYLVNIEGLSYEETSKILGETLQNTKNLIHRGKKQLRKILLKKGFDEMNKVSKIFIIVLCVGIILSGVVYATIKISQNIKEKAEMTPTYTSKISSIDTNKVWVGTFNLVWNDFMNDVIGDKIEFEDGYSALADELNKQTFTVEQLNKNSYFKIHGKENLTLKNQIEQGIKQKFNETSSIIDKCDWEKGEGYVLYAMLKKEFNFLEKFPTLNENTFGDSKEKVKYFGIEPDTEQVASKNIEILFYNSKEDFAIKLKTKEGEEVYLYRTTGENKSFEENYKEMQVKQSKYNGEKTWNKNDILNIPFIKVKDEINYDELCGRYIKNTDWYIAQALQTIDFELNNYGGSVKSEALIEAFKSALLEKGREFIFNNDFILFLKEEDKTKPYFALKVDNTDILVNVENNDKV
;
A
#
# COMPACT_ATOMS: atom_id res chain seq x y z
N MET A 1 -22.76 -7.34 -6.09
CA MET A 1 -23.79 -7.98 -6.92
C MET A 1 -23.49 -9.45 -7.18
N GLU A 2 -22.27 -9.84 -7.57
CA GLU A 2 -21.98 -11.24 -7.97
C GLU A 2 -22.11 -12.28 -6.82
N ASN A 3 -21.61 -11.95 -5.62
CA ASN A 3 -21.72 -12.85 -4.45
C ASN A 3 -23.17 -13.08 -3.98
N ASP A 4 -24.09 -12.16 -4.30
CA ASP A 4 -25.49 -12.24 -3.92
C ASP A 4 -26.26 -13.21 -4.84
N LEU A 5 -25.90 -13.23 -6.13
CA LEU A 5 -26.45 -14.17 -7.11
C LEU A 5 -26.00 -15.60 -6.85
N ASP A 6 -24.71 -15.83 -6.55
CA ASP A 6 -24.21 -17.18 -6.28
C ASP A 6 -24.82 -17.77 -5.00
N LYS A 7 -25.03 -16.92 -3.98
CA LYS A 7 -25.72 -17.29 -2.74
C LYS A 7 -27.18 -17.64 -3.02
N LYS A 8 -27.86 -16.86 -3.86
CA LYS A 8 -29.23 -17.15 -4.30
C LYS A 8 -29.31 -18.49 -5.03
N LEU A 9 -28.51 -18.69 -6.08
CA LEU A 9 -28.49 -19.93 -6.87
C LEU A 9 -28.19 -21.17 -6.01
N TYR A 10 -27.29 -21.04 -5.04
CA TYR A 10 -27.00 -22.13 -4.12
C TYR A 10 -28.18 -22.42 -3.18
N ASN A 11 -28.87 -21.40 -2.68
CA ASN A 11 -30.07 -21.58 -1.86
C ASN A 11 -31.23 -22.17 -2.67
N ASP A 12 -31.42 -21.74 -3.91
CA ASP A 12 -32.45 -22.28 -4.83
C ASP A 12 -32.17 -23.77 -5.09
N TYR A 13 -30.90 -24.15 -5.28
CA TYR A 13 -30.48 -25.56 -5.34
C TYR A 13 -30.81 -26.34 -4.05
N LEU A 14 -30.51 -25.79 -2.88
CA LEU A 14 -30.87 -26.42 -1.59
C LEU A 14 -32.37 -26.59 -1.40
N ASN A 15 -33.19 -25.73 -2.04
CA ASN A 15 -34.65 -25.81 -2.05
C ASN A 15 -35.21 -26.78 -3.12
N GLY A 16 -34.35 -27.42 -3.90
CA GLY A 16 -34.71 -28.48 -4.85
C GLY A 16 -34.65 -28.10 -6.33
N GLU A 17 -34.27 -26.85 -6.67
CA GLU A 17 -34.12 -26.40 -8.06
C GLU A 17 -32.75 -26.83 -8.62
N LYS A 18 -32.72 -27.99 -9.28
CA LYS A 18 -31.46 -28.59 -9.77
C LYS A 18 -30.77 -27.73 -10.83
N GLU A 19 -31.55 -27.02 -11.63
CA GLU A 19 -31.09 -26.12 -12.69
C GLU A 19 -30.23 -24.97 -12.13
N ALA A 20 -30.46 -24.55 -10.88
CA ALA A 20 -29.66 -23.51 -10.24
C ALA A 20 -28.19 -23.93 -10.03
N PHE A 21 -27.95 -25.23 -9.76
CA PHE A 21 -26.58 -25.75 -9.65
C PHE A 21 -25.89 -25.88 -11.01
N GLU A 22 -26.64 -26.17 -12.08
CA GLU A 22 -26.08 -26.23 -13.44
C GLU A 22 -25.49 -24.87 -13.87
N ILE A 23 -26.14 -23.76 -13.47
CA ILE A 23 -25.62 -22.41 -13.69
C ILE A 23 -24.31 -22.19 -12.92
N LEU A 24 -24.25 -22.62 -11.66
CA LEU A 24 -23.01 -22.56 -10.86
C LEU A 24 -21.90 -23.43 -11.47
N TYR A 25 -22.24 -24.63 -11.95
CA TYR A 25 -21.29 -25.53 -12.61
C TYR A 25 -20.69 -24.89 -13.85
N ASN A 26 -21.53 -24.40 -14.77
CA ASN A 26 -21.07 -23.76 -16.00
C ASN A 26 -20.24 -22.51 -15.75
N LYS A 27 -20.55 -21.77 -14.67
CA LYS A 27 -19.79 -20.58 -14.26
C LYS A 27 -18.41 -20.92 -13.71
N TYR A 28 -18.29 -21.99 -12.91
CA TYR A 28 -17.08 -22.28 -12.14
C TYR A 28 -16.18 -23.37 -12.75
N LYS A 29 -16.69 -24.24 -13.64
CA LYS A 29 -15.97 -25.41 -14.17
C LYS A 29 -14.56 -25.07 -14.66
N LYS A 30 -14.45 -24.23 -15.69
CA LYS A 30 -13.16 -23.85 -16.29
C LYS A 30 -12.22 -23.14 -15.32
N LYS A 31 -12.79 -22.37 -14.39
CA LYS A 31 -12.03 -21.61 -13.40
C LYS A 31 -11.37 -22.52 -12.35
N ILE A 32 -12.09 -23.58 -11.96
CA ILE A 32 -11.62 -24.60 -11.03
C ILE A 32 -10.59 -25.51 -11.71
N GLU A 33 -10.83 -25.90 -12.97
CA GLU A 33 -9.86 -26.65 -13.79
C GLU A 33 -8.53 -25.90 -13.90
N TYR A 34 -8.55 -24.61 -14.26
CA TYR A 34 -7.34 -23.79 -14.34
C TYR A 34 -6.60 -23.67 -12.99
N PHE A 35 -7.33 -23.45 -11.90
CA PHE A 35 -6.74 -23.39 -10.57
C PHE A 35 -6.07 -24.70 -10.14
N ILE A 36 -6.71 -25.84 -10.42
CA ILE A 36 -6.15 -27.16 -10.13
C ILE A 36 -4.96 -27.45 -11.03
N TYR A 37 -5.04 -27.11 -12.33
CA TYR A 37 -3.94 -27.25 -13.27
C TYR A 37 -2.68 -26.54 -12.78
N ASN A 38 -2.81 -25.32 -12.24
CA ASN A 38 -1.69 -24.60 -11.63
C ASN A 38 -1.07 -25.28 -10.40
N ILE A 39 -1.70 -26.32 -9.85
CA ILE A 39 -1.17 -27.14 -8.75
C ILE A 39 -0.58 -28.46 -9.29
N VAL A 40 -1.31 -29.16 -10.16
CA VAL A 40 -0.97 -30.54 -10.58
C VAL A 40 -0.18 -30.61 -11.87
N LYS A 41 -0.23 -29.56 -12.71
CA LYS A 41 0.45 -29.42 -14.00
C LYS A 41 0.15 -30.56 -14.99
N ASP A 42 -1.07 -31.09 -14.92
CA ASP A 42 -1.61 -32.10 -15.83
C ASP A 42 -3.09 -31.81 -16.07
N TYR A 43 -3.48 -31.63 -17.34
CA TYR A 43 -4.82 -31.17 -17.70
C TYR A 43 -5.88 -32.24 -17.41
N GLN A 44 -5.61 -33.49 -17.77
CA GLN A 44 -6.56 -34.59 -17.60
C GLN A 44 -6.84 -34.84 -16.11
N THR A 45 -5.79 -34.83 -15.29
CA THR A 45 -5.89 -34.88 -13.83
C THR A 45 -6.64 -33.67 -13.28
N ALA A 46 -6.40 -32.47 -13.81
CA ALA A 46 -7.09 -31.27 -13.34
C ALA A 46 -8.60 -31.34 -13.62
N GLU A 47 -9.01 -31.86 -14.79
CA GLU A 47 -10.41 -32.11 -15.14
C GLU A 47 -11.05 -33.14 -14.21
N ASP A 48 -10.39 -34.27 -13.97
CA ASP A 48 -10.90 -35.33 -13.07
C ASP A 48 -11.09 -34.80 -11.62
N ILE A 49 -10.09 -34.08 -11.10
CA ILE A 49 -10.16 -33.48 -9.76
C ILE A 49 -11.24 -32.38 -9.70
N ALA A 50 -11.45 -31.63 -10.78
CA ALA A 50 -12.52 -30.64 -10.85
C ALA A 50 -13.89 -31.34 -10.77
N GLN A 51 -14.10 -32.43 -11.51
CA GLN A 51 -15.34 -33.23 -11.42
C GLN A 51 -15.58 -33.74 -9.99
N GLU A 52 -14.56 -34.32 -9.34
CA GLU A 52 -14.66 -34.75 -7.94
C GLU A 52 -14.99 -33.60 -6.99
N THR A 53 -14.46 -32.41 -7.26
CA THR A 53 -14.72 -31.19 -6.47
C THR A 53 -16.19 -30.83 -6.52
N PHE A 54 -16.80 -30.79 -7.72
CA PHE A 54 -18.23 -30.51 -7.86
C PHE A 54 -19.10 -31.59 -7.22
N ILE A 55 -18.78 -32.87 -7.40
CA ILE A 55 -19.50 -33.97 -6.73
C ILE A 55 -19.46 -33.80 -5.21
N TYR A 56 -18.30 -33.44 -4.65
CA TYR A 56 -18.17 -33.20 -3.22
C TYR A 56 -19.05 -32.05 -2.74
N VAL A 57 -19.08 -30.94 -3.47
CA VAL A 57 -19.90 -29.75 -3.14
C VAL A 57 -21.40 -30.04 -3.25
N ILE A 58 -21.82 -30.91 -4.18
CA ILE A 58 -23.21 -31.38 -4.29
C ILE A 58 -23.61 -32.19 -3.04
N GLN A 59 -22.71 -33.05 -2.56
CA GLN A 59 -22.96 -33.97 -1.45
C GLN A 59 -22.86 -33.32 -0.06
N HIS A 60 -22.12 -32.21 0.07
CA HIS A 60 -21.84 -31.57 1.35
C HIS A 60 -22.34 -30.12 1.36
N GLN A 61 -23.22 -29.82 2.31
CA GLN A 61 -23.74 -28.46 2.47
C GLN A 61 -22.65 -27.49 2.94
N ILE A 62 -22.67 -26.29 2.37
CA ILE A 62 -21.80 -25.19 2.78
C ILE A 62 -22.16 -24.77 4.20
N ARG A 63 -21.14 -24.54 5.04
CA ARG A 63 -21.33 -24.02 6.41
C ARG A 63 -21.94 -22.62 6.38
N GLU A 64 -22.76 -22.29 7.37
CA GLU A 64 -23.30 -20.94 7.54
C GLU A 64 -22.15 -19.91 7.53
N ASN A 65 -22.34 -18.81 6.77
CA ASN A 65 -21.39 -17.70 6.56
C ASN A 65 -20.21 -17.95 5.59
N SER A 66 -20.26 -18.97 4.73
CA SER A 66 -19.28 -19.15 3.65
C SER A 66 -19.90 -18.87 2.26
N SER A 67 -19.16 -18.20 1.37
CA SER A 67 -19.59 -18.03 -0.02
C SER A 67 -19.37 -19.33 -0.82
N PHE A 68 -20.20 -19.57 -1.84
CA PHE A 68 -20.02 -20.71 -2.77
C PHE A 68 -18.64 -20.67 -3.43
N LYS A 69 -18.25 -19.50 -3.94
CA LYS A 69 -16.94 -19.23 -4.55
C LYS A 69 -15.80 -19.67 -3.63
N TYR A 70 -15.75 -19.16 -2.40
CA TYR A 70 -14.69 -19.53 -1.46
C TYR A 70 -14.68 -21.03 -1.14
N TYR A 71 -15.86 -21.62 -0.91
CA TYR A 71 -15.97 -23.03 -0.56
C TYR A 71 -15.47 -23.95 -1.67
N ILE A 72 -15.84 -23.70 -2.92
CA ILE A 72 -15.46 -24.56 -4.04
C ILE A 72 -13.93 -24.54 -4.28
N TYR A 73 -13.28 -23.37 -4.16
CA TYR A 73 -11.81 -23.28 -4.25
C TYR A 73 -11.10 -23.97 -3.10
N LEU A 74 -11.67 -23.93 -1.89
CA LEU A 74 -11.12 -24.62 -0.72
C LEU A 74 -11.15 -26.14 -0.91
N VAL A 75 -12.26 -26.68 -1.42
CA VAL A 75 -12.40 -28.10 -1.73
C VAL A 75 -11.45 -28.49 -2.87
N ALA A 76 -11.40 -27.71 -3.95
CA ALA A 76 -10.52 -27.93 -5.09
C ALA A 76 -9.05 -28.06 -4.66
N ARG A 77 -8.58 -27.14 -3.79
CA ARG A 77 -7.23 -27.22 -3.23
C ARG A 77 -7.01 -28.53 -2.47
N SER A 78 -7.92 -28.85 -1.55
CA SER A 78 -7.77 -30.03 -0.70
C SER A 78 -7.65 -31.30 -1.55
N LYS A 79 -8.50 -31.43 -2.56
CA LYS A 79 -8.46 -32.53 -3.53
C LYS A 79 -7.15 -32.56 -4.34
N ALA A 80 -6.70 -31.42 -4.85
CA ALA A 80 -5.44 -31.31 -5.59
C ALA A 80 -4.21 -31.69 -4.72
N ILE A 81 -4.16 -31.26 -3.45
CA ILE A 81 -3.08 -31.64 -2.52
C ILE A 81 -3.13 -33.12 -2.16
N ASN A 82 -4.32 -33.66 -1.94
CA ASN A 82 -4.47 -35.08 -1.65
C ASN A 82 -3.97 -35.93 -2.82
N TYR A 83 -4.29 -35.54 -4.06
CA TYR A 83 -3.74 -36.15 -5.26
C TYR A 83 -2.20 -36.11 -5.29
N ILE A 84 -1.59 -34.91 -5.13
CA ILE A 84 -0.12 -34.76 -5.11
C ILE A 84 0.54 -35.62 -4.03
N ASN A 85 -0.04 -35.66 -2.83
CA ASN A 85 0.49 -36.47 -1.72
C ASN A 85 0.34 -37.98 -1.97
N THR A 86 -0.67 -38.40 -2.72
CA THR A 86 -0.92 -39.81 -3.05
C THR A 86 -0.02 -40.25 -4.21
N GLU A 87 0.15 -39.40 -5.22
CA GLU A 87 1.06 -39.63 -6.34
C GLU A 87 2.53 -39.58 -5.93
N LYS A 88 2.94 -38.68 -5.02
CA LYS A 88 4.30 -38.71 -4.43
C LYS A 88 4.58 -40.04 -3.75
N ARG A 89 3.62 -40.57 -2.98
CA ARG A 89 3.73 -41.90 -2.35
C ARG A 89 3.77 -43.05 -3.36
N ARG A 90 3.16 -42.90 -4.55
CA ARG A 90 3.22 -43.87 -5.65
C ARG A 90 4.52 -43.78 -6.46
N LYS A 91 5.04 -42.57 -6.70
CA LYS A 91 6.33 -42.32 -7.36
C LYS A 91 7.52 -42.72 -6.49
N ASP A 92 7.44 -42.56 -5.16
CA ASP A 92 8.44 -43.13 -4.22
C ASP A 92 8.52 -44.67 -4.28
N ILE A 93 7.51 -45.33 -4.88
CA ILE A 93 7.44 -46.79 -5.10
C ILE A 93 7.83 -47.15 -6.55
N THR A 94 7.91 -46.19 -7.48
CA THR A 94 8.12 -46.46 -8.90
C THR A 94 8.85 -45.30 -9.57
N GLU A 95 10.17 -45.22 -9.40
CA GLU A 95 11.02 -44.41 -10.28
C GLU A 95 11.41 -45.23 -11.50
N THR A 96 10.86 -44.93 -12.69
CA THR A 96 11.68 -44.68 -13.89
C THR A 96 10.85 -44.06 -15.04
N PHE A 97 11.48 -43.12 -15.76
CA PHE A 97 11.20 -42.68 -17.15
C PHE A 97 10.01 -41.75 -17.45
N LEU A 98 10.26 -40.45 -17.61
CA LEU A 98 10.61 -39.72 -18.87
C LEU A 98 10.18 -38.24 -18.78
N LYS A 99 10.96 -37.37 -19.40
CA LYS A 99 10.71 -35.95 -19.64
C LYS A 99 10.46 -35.72 -21.12
N GLU A 100 9.84 -34.57 -21.39
CA GLU A 100 9.71 -33.82 -22.67
C GLU A 100 8.41 -34.05 -23.46
N ASP A 101 7.46 -33.13 -23.27
CA ASP A 101 6.90 -32.24 -24.31
C ASP A 101 5.75 -31.40 -23.69
N ASP A 102 6.02 -30.16 -23.24
CA ASP A 102 5.00 -29.32 -22.57
C ASP A 102 4.72 -27.95 -23.23
N GLU A 103 5.56 -27.48 -24.17
CA GLU A 103 5.41 -26.12 -24.71
C GLU A 103 4.23 -25.95 -25.69
N GLN A 104 3.73 -27.04 -26.29
CA GLN A 104 2.67 -26.97 -27.30
C GLN A 104 1.26 -27.12 -26.69
N ILE A 105 1.15 -27.72 -25.50
CA ILE A 105 -0.12 -27.91 -24.77
C ILE A 105 -0.52 -26.62 -24.03
N GLU A 106 0.45 -25.81 -23.58
CA GLU A 106 0.22 -24.54 -22.86
C GLU A 106 -0.57 -23.51 -23.69
N LYS A 107 -0.44 -23.54 -25.03
CA LYS A 107 -1.16 -22.64 -25.95
C LYS A 107 -2.61 -23.06 -26.22
N ASP A 108 -2.88 -24.35 -26.38
CA ASP A 108 -4.23 -24.86 -26.67
C ASP A 108 -5.17 -24.75 -25.44
N VAL A 109 -4.62 -24.87 -24.23
CA VAL A 109 -5.37 -24.70 -22.97
C VAL A 109 -5.93 -23.27 -22.84
N LEU A 110 -5.20 -22.29 -23.34
CA LEU A 110 -5.55 -20.86 -23.23
C LEU A 110 -6.71 -20.48 -24.18
N ASP A 111 -6.81 -21.13 -25.34
CA ASP A 111 -7.91 -20.98 -26.28
C ASP A 111 -9.18 -21.74 -25.83
N VAL A 112 -9.03 -22.86 -25.09
CA VAL A 112 -10.18 -23.58 -24.50
C VAL A 112 -10.75 -22.82 -23.28
N ILE A 113 -9.93 -22.09 -22.52
CA ILE A 113 -10.34 -21.40 -21.28
C ILE A 113 -11.13 -20.10 -21.53
N THR A 114 -11.00 -19.45 -22.69
CA THR A 114 -11.47 -18.06 -22.85
C THR A 114 -12.30 -17.81 -24.11
N ASN A 115 -13.62 -17.63 -23.96
CA ASN A 115 -14.48 -17.01 -25.00
C ASN A 115 -14.50 -15.47 -24.90
N GLU A 116 -13.77 -14.88 -23.94
CA GLU A 116 -13.61 -13.43 -23.78
C GLU A 116 -12.17 -13.05 -24.15
N GLU A 117 -11.94 -12.62 -25.40
CA GLU A 117 -10.64 -12.11 -25.90
C GLU A 117 -9.99 -11.11 -24.92
N THR A 118 -10.82 -10.34 -24.21
CA THR A 118 -10.43 -9.33 -23.24
C THR A 118 -9.70 -9.83 -21.97
N LYS A 119 -9.78 -11.12 -21.60
CA LYS A 119 -9.08 -11.67 -20.41
C LYS A 119 -7.86 -12.53 -20.74
N ARG A 120 -7.70 -12.88 -22.01
CA ARG A 120 -6.68 -13.82 -22.49
C ARG A 120 -5.25 -13.34 -22.20
N GLU A 121 -4.92 -12.12 -22.61
CA GLU A 121 -3.59 -11.50 -22.40
C GLU A 121 -3.17 -11.44 -20.92
N LEU A 122 -4.15 -11.27 -20.02
CA LEU A 122 -3.89 -11.19 -18.59
C LEU A 122 -3.56 -12.58 -18.01
N LEU A 123 -4.29 -13.61 -18.43
CA LEU A 123 -3.99 -15.01 -18.07
C LEU A 123 -2.62 -15.43 -18.63
N GLU A 124 -2.31 -15.11 -19.89
CA GLU A 124 -0.96 -15.33 -20.45
C GLU A 124 0.13 -14.64 -19.64
N SER A 125 -0.15 -13.45 -19.12
CA SER A 125 0.82 -12.70 -18.32
C SER A 125 0.97 -13.28 -16.90
N ILE A 126 -0.09 -13.88 -16.35
CA ILE A 126 -0.05 -14.66 -15.12
C ILE A 126 0.77 -15.93 -15.32
N GLU A 127 0.70 -16.58 -16.49
CA GLU A 127 1.51 -17.76 -16.79
C GLU A 127 3.02 -17.49 -16.81
N LEU A 128 3.42 -16.25 -17.09
CA LEU A 128 4.81 -15.82 -17.04
C LEU A 128 5.32 -15.53 -15.61
N LEU A 129 4.45 -15.60 -14.60
CA LEU A 129 4.86 -15.45 -13.20
C LEU A 129 5.59 -16.68 -12.70
N ASP A 130 6.43 -16.48 -11.68
CA ASP A 130 6.93 -17.59 -10.88
C ASP A 130 5.75 -18.39 -10.30
N GLU A 131 5.82 -19.71 -10.40
CA GLU A 131 4.80 -20.68 -9.98
C GLU A 131 4.21 -20.37 -8.60
N ARG A 132 5.04 -19.92 -7.68
CA ARG A 132 4.62 -19.61 -6.31
C ARG A 132 3.63 -18.43 -6.21
N TYR A 133 3.51 -17.61 -7.25
CA TYR A 133 2.61 -16.46 -7.29
C TYR A 133 1.36 -16.67 -8.15
N LYS A 134 1.39 -17.59 -9.12
CA LYS A 134 0.32 -17.77 -10.13
C LYS A 134 -1.06 -17.89 -9.48
N ASN A 135 -1.23 -18.87 -8.59
CA ASN A 135 -2.49 -19.10 -7.90
C ASN A 135 -2.88 -17.96 -6.93
N ALA A 136 -1.91 -17.32 -6.29
CA ALA A 136 -2.18 -16.21 -5.38
C ALA A 136 -2.71 -14.98 -6.14
N ILE A 137 -2.12 -14.70 -7.31
CA ILE A 137 -2.58 -13.63 -8.21
C ILE A 137 -3.92 -14.02 -8.84
N TYR A 138 -4.07 -15.24 -9.36
CA TYR A 138 -5.32 -15.69 -9.96
C TYR A 138 -6.52 -15.56 -9.00
N LEU A 139 -6.41 -16.10 -7.78
CA LEU A 139 -7.50 -16.08 -6.80
C LEU A 139 -7.92 -14.65 -6.41
N VAL A 140 -6.96 -13.73 -6.28
CA VAL A 140 -7.23 -12.36 -5.85
C VAL A 140 -7.67 -11.48 -7.01
N ASN A 141 -6.89 -11.50 -8.09
CA ASN A 141 -6.98 -10.52 -9.16
C ASN A 141 -7.94 -10.95 -10.26
N ILE A 142 -8.13 -12.26 -10.48
CA ILE A 142 -9.10 -12.78 -11.45
C ILE A 142 -10.41 -13.16 -10.75
N GLU A 143 -10.33 -13.90 -9.65
CA GLU A 143 -11.53 -14.44 -8.99
C GLU A 143 -12.14 -13.49 -7.95
N GLY A 144 -11.39 -12.47 -7.53
CA GLY A 144 -11.84 -11.45 -6.58
C GLY A 144 -11.99 -11.96 -5.14
N LEU A 145 -11.30 -13.05 -4.79
CA LEU A 145 -11.29 -13.58 -3.42
C LEU A 145 -10.49 -12.67 -2.49
N SER A 146 -10.93 -12.59 -1.24
CA SER A 146 -10.18 -11.88 -0.21
C SER A 146 -8.84 -12.56 0.08
N TYR A 147 -7.90 -11.81 0.65
CA TYR A 147 -6.60 -12.38 1.06
C TYR A 147 -6.77 -13.45 2.15
N GLU A 148 -7.79 -13.33 3.00
CA GLU A 148 -8.09 -14.31 4.05
C GLU A 148 -8.58 -15.62 3.44
N GLU A 149 -9.57 -15.54 2.55
CA GLU A 149 -10.07 -16.69 1.79
C GLU A 149 -8.94 -17.34 0.99
N THR A 150 -8.14 -16.52 0.29
CA THR A 150 -6.98 -16.97 -0.48
C THR A 150 -5.96 -17.67 0.41
N SER A 151 -5.68 -17.16 1.61
CA SER A 151 -4.71 -17.80 2.52
C SER A 151 -5.16 -19.19 2.97
N LYS A 152 -6.45 -19.35 3.28
CA LYS A 152 -7.06 -20.62 3.65
C LYS A 152 -7.07 -21.59 2.48
N ILE A 153 -7.38 -21.09 1.28
CA ILE A 153 -7.31 -21.87 0.03
C ILE A 153 -5.88 -22.31 -0.25
N LEU A 154 -4.87 -21.44 -0.16
CA LEU A 154 -3.49 -21.82 -0.47
C LEU A 154 -2.87 -22.74 0.60
N GLY A 155 -3.41 -22.74 1.82
CA GLY A 155 -2.81 -23.43 2.97
C GLY A 155 -1.60 -22.68 3.53
N GLU A 156 -1.60 -21.35 3.36
CA GLU A 156 -0.50 -20.46 3.70
C GLU A 156 -0.92 -19.50 4.81
N THR A 157 0.06 -18.89 5.50
CA THR A 157 -0.28 -17.80 6.43
C THR A 157 -0.83 -16.60 5.65
N LEU A 158 -1.72 -15.82 6.27
CA LEU A 158 -2.24 -14.59 5.67
C LEU A 158 -1.12 -13.62 5.29
N GLN A 159 -0.07 -13.53 6.12
CA GLN A 159 1.09 -12.69 5.84
C GLN A 159 1.90 -13.19 4.65
N ASN A 160 2.14 -14.51 4.56
CA ASN A 160 2.84 -15.06 3.40
C ASN A 160 2.02 -14.87 2.12
N THR A 161 0.69 -15.07 2.20
CA THR A 161 -0.24 -14.82 1.10
C THR A 161 -0.18 -13.36 0.62
N LYS A 162 -0.22 -12.39 1.54
CA LYS A 162 -0.04 -10.95 1.24
C LYS A 162 1.30 -10.68 0.55
N ASN A 163 2.38 -11.29 1.04
CA ASN A 163 3.72 -11.15 0.45
C ASN A 163 3.79 -11.76 -0.96
N LEU A 164 3.19 -12.95 -1.17
CA LEU A 164 3.11 -13.62 -2.46
C LEU A 164 2.34 -12.76 -3.47
N ILE A 165 1.20 -12.20 -3.07
CA ILE A 165 0.39 -11.32 -3.91
C ILE A 165 1.14 -10.02 -4.22
N HIS A 166 1.78 -9.40 -3.23
CA HIS A 166 2.53 -8.16 -3.46
C HIS A 166 3.71 -8.37 -4.41
N ARG A 167 4.51 -9.41 -4.19
CA ARG A 167 5.63 -9.78 -5.06
C ARG A 167 5.14 -10.20 -6.45
N GLY A 168 4.05 -10.96 -6.51
CA GLY A 168 3.39 -11.35 -7.75
C GLY A 168 2.89 -10.15 -8.55
N LYS A 169 2.24 -9.17 -7.90
CA LYS A 169 1.80 -7.91 -8.54
C LYS A 169 2.99 -7.11 -9.07
N LYS A 170 4.09 -7.02 -8.31
CA LYS A 170 5.33 -6.36 -8.76
C LYS A 170 5.95 -7.06 -9.97
N GLN A 171 5.94 -8.39 -10.01
CA GLN A 171 6.44 -9.17 -11.13
C GLN A 171 5.52 -9.08 -12.35
N LEU A 172 4.20 -9.19 -12.15
CA LEU A 172 3.19 -9.05 -13.19
C LEU A 172 3.26 -7.66 -13.84
N ARG A 173 3.45 -6.60 -13.04
CA ARG A 173 3.69 -5.24 -13.56
C ARG A 173 4.90 -5.20 -14.49
N LYS A 174 6.02 -5.82 -14.12
CA LYS A 174 7.22 -5.87 -14.99
C LYS A 174 6.95 -6.63 -16.30
N ILE A 175 6.25 -7.75 -16.23
CA ILE A 175 5.87 -8.57 -17.40
C ILE A 175 4.98 -7.74 -18.34
N LEU A 176 3.96 -7.11 -17.80
CA LEU A 176 3.01 -6.30 -18.55
C LEU A 176 3.66 -5.05 -19.16
N LEU A 177 4.56 -4.37 -18.42
CA LEU A 177 5.32 -3.23 -18.96
C LEU A 177 6.26 -3.65 -20.10
N LYS A 178 6.87 -4.85 -20.00
CA LYS A 178 7.74 -5.38 -21.05
C LYS A 178 6.96 -5.78 -22.32
N LYS A 179 5.69 -6.17 -22.19
CA LYS A 179 4.78 -6.44 -23.31
C LYS A 179 4.28 -5.16 -24.01
N GLY A 180 4.57 -3.96 -23.48
CA GLY A 180 4.27 -2.67 -24.11
C GLY A 180 2.84 -2.18 -23.83
N PHE A 181 2.69 -1.13 -23.02
CA PHE A 181 1.37 -0.61 -22.61
C PHE A 181 0.49 -0.18 -23.78
N ASP A 182 1.07 0.33 -24.87
CA ASP A 182 0.31 0.87 -26.01
C ASP A 182 -0.28 -0.24 -26.91
N GLU A 183 0.37 -1.41 -27.01
CA GLU A 183 -0.09 -2.57 -27.78
C GLU A 183 -1.19 -3.39 -27.06
N MET A 184 -1.43 -3.11 -25.78
CA MET A 184 -2.39 -3.85 -24.96
C MET A 184 -3.85 -3.50 -25.24
N ASN A 185 -4.74 -4.49 -25.14
CA ASN A 185 -6.17 -4.25 -25.25
C ASN A 185 -6.71 -3.37 -24.10
N LYS A 186 -7.90 -2.79 -24.30
CA LYS A 186 -8.49 -1.81 -23.36
C LYS A 186 -8.71 -2.38 -21.95
N VAL A 187 -8.99 -3.68 -21.81
CA VAL A 187 -9.19 -4.33 -20.51
C VAL A 187 -7.85 -4.57 -19.82
N SER A 188 -6.81 -4.99 -20.54
CA SER A 188 -5.46 -5.13 -20.00
C SER A 188 -4.88 -3.78 -19.53
N LYS A 189 -5.18 -2.68 -20.26
CA LYS A 189 -4.87 -1.30 -19.85
C LYS A 189 -5.61 -0.89 -18.58
N ILE A 190 -6.93 -1.10 -18.52
CA ILE A 190 -7.74 -0.89 -17.32
C ILE A 190 -7.23 -1.75 -16.16
N PHE A 191 -6.76 -2.96 -16.43
CA PHE A 191 -6.23 -3.86 -15.41
C PHE A 191 -4.87 -3.42 -14.89
N ILE A 192 -3.97 -2.91 -15.73
CA ILE A 192 -2.75 -2.23 -15.27
C ILE A 192 -3.13 -1.02 -14.41
N ILE A 193 -4.08 -0.20 -14.86
CA ILE A 193 -4.57 0.95 -14.10
C ILE A 193 -5.14 0.46 -12.75
N VAL A 194 -5.90 -0.63 -12.71
CA VAL A 194 -6.42 -1.27 -11.49
C VAL A 194 -5.35 -2.02 -10.69
N LEU A 195 -4.22 -2.40 -11.27
CA LEU A 195 -3.09 -3.01 -10.56
C LEU A 195 -2.22 -1.92 -9.91
N CYS A 196 -2.05 -0.79 -10.60
CA CYS A 196 -1.51 0.46 -10.09
C CYS A 196 -2.44 1.05 -9.01
N VAL A 197 -3.75 1.08 -9.23
CA VAL A 197 -4.79 1.54 -8.29
C VAL A 197 -5.14 0.50 -7.23
N GLY A 198 -4.87 -0.78 -7.45
CA GLY A 198 -5.08 -1.88 -6.50
C GLY A 198 -3.91 -2.04 -5.54
N ILE A 199 -2.76 -1.48 -5.89
CA ILE A 199 -1.72 -1.09 -4.93
C ILE A 199 -2.22 0.11 -4.11
N ILE A 200 -2.92 1.07 -4.73
CA ILE A 200 -3.57 2.21 -4.04
C ILE A 200 -4.71 1.78 -3.09
N LEU A 201 -5.54 0.79 -3.44
CA LEU A 201 -6.62 0.24 -2.59
C LEU A 201 -6.11 -0.78 -1.54
N SER A 202 -4.94 -1.37 -1.77
CA SER A 202 -4.22 -1.97 -0.64
C SER A 202 -3.74 -0.90 0.34
N GLY A 203 -3.62 0.38 -0.02
CA GLY A 203 -3.35 1.48 0.91
C GLY A 203 -4.54 1.82 1.81
N VAL A 204 -5.77 1.85 1.28
CA VAL A 204 -6.98 2.10 2.08
C VAL A 204 -7.34 0.87 2.94
N VAL A 205 -7.08 -0.33 2.43
CA VAL A 205 -7.22 -1.58 3.20
C VAL A 205 -6.02 -1.80 4.14
N TYR A 206 -4.84 -1.25 3.90
CA TYR A 206 -3.71 -1.34 4.84
C TYR A 206 -3.86 -0.36 6.01
N ALA A 207 -4.54 0.77 5.79
CA ALA A 207 -5.01 1.64 6.87
C ALA A 207 -6.20 1.03 7.65
N THR A 208 -6.97 0.10 7.08
CA THR A 208 -8.14 -0.54 7.74
C THR A 208 -7.93 -2.02 8.16
N ILE A 209 -6.89 -2.71 7.67
CA ILE A 209 -6.49 -4.10 7.97
C ILE A 209 -5.03 -4.12 8.47
N LYS A 210 -4.63 -3.09 9.22
CA LYS A 210 -3.59 -3.18 10.26
C LYS A 210 -4.21 -3.57 11.63
N ILE A 211 -5.40 -4.14 11.61
CA ILE A 211 -6.07 -4.72 12.77
C ILE A 211 -6.21 -6.21 12.48
N SER A 212 -5.67 -7.04 13.38
CA SER A 212 -5.61 -8.50 13.30
C SER A 212 -4.41 -9.09 12.53
N GLN A 213 -3.22 -8.99 13.14
CA GLN A 213 -2.56 -10.16 13.77
C GLN A 213 -1.23 -9.76 14.45
N ASN A 214 -1.22 -9.81 15.79
CA ASN A 214 -0.10 -9.91 16.75
C ASN A 214 1.35 -9.71 16.23
N ILE A 215 1.68 -8.46 15.93
CA ILE A 215 2.97 -7.87 16.30
C ILE A 215 2.58 -6.70 17.18
N LYS A 216 3.04 -6.68 18.45
CA LYS A 216 2.84 -5.58 19.43
C LYS A 216 2.71 -4.24 18.71
N GLU A 217 1.50 -3.69 18.77
CA GLU A 217 1.00 -2.60 17.93
C GLU A 217 1.95 -1.40 17.93
N LYS A 218 2.70 -1.25 16.83
CA LYS A 218 3.51 -0.07 16.56
C LYS A 218 2.61 1.04 16.02
N ALA A 219 2.76 2.24 16.58
CA ALA A 219 2.02 3.43 16.18
C ALA A 219 2.01 3.62 14.64
N GLU A 220 0.88 4.01 14.09
CA GLU A 220 0.70 4.37 12.68
C GLU A 220 0.98 5.86 12.51
N MET A 221 1.93 6.23 11.64
CA MET A 221 2.13 7.66 11.40
C MET A 221 1.00 8.24 10.54
N THR A 222 0.55 9.43 10.90
CA THR A 222 -0.39 10.22 10.12
C THR A 222 0.39 11.15 9.22
N PRO A 223 -0.02 11.34 7.96
CA PRO A 223 0.83 11.99 7.00
C PRO A 223 0.82 13.52 7.15
N THR A 224 -0.16 14.10 7.86
CA THR A 224 -0.22 15.54 8.14
C THR A 224 -0.72 15.83 9.56
N TYR A 225 -0.30 16.98 10.11
CA TYR A 225 -0.71 17.49 11.43
C TYR A 225 -2.22 17.81 11.51
N THR A 226 -2.84 18.03 10.35
CA THR A 226 -4.23 18.45 10.16
C THR A 226 -5.19 17.28 9.87
N SER A 227 -4.66 16.09 9.58
CA SER A 227 -5.49 14.89 9.39
C SER A 227 -6.24 14.51 10.67
N LYS A 228 -7.52 14.16 10.55
CA LYS A 228 -8.34 13.71 11.68
C LYS A 228 -7.82 12.39 12.25
N ILE A 229 -7.76 12.30 13.58
CA ILE A 229 -7.42 11.07 14.29
C ILE A 229 -8.69 10.22 14.40
N SER A 230 -8.73 9.10 13.68
CA SER A 230 -9.81 8.11 13.77
C SER A 230 -9.73 7.33 15.09
N SER A 231 -10.88 6.95 15.66
CA SER A 231 -11.01 6.17 16.91
C SER A 231 -10.65 4.67 16.79
N ILE A 232 -9.87 4.29 15.78
CA ILE A 232 -9.47 2.90 15.54
C ILE A 232 -8.22 2.61 16.40
N ASP A 233 -8.12 1.41 16.99
CA ASP A 233 -7.17 0.92 18.03
C ASP A 233 -5.65 1.06 17.76
N THR A 234 -5.19 2.07 17.03
CA THR A 234 -3.78 2.26 16.67
C THR A 234 -3.28 3.61 17.15
N ASN A 235 -2.15 3.62 17.86
CA ASN A 235 -1.46 4.85 18.25
C ASN A 235 -1.14 5.68 17.00
N LYS A 236 -1.35 7.00 17.00
CA LYS A 236 -1.02 7.87 15.86
C LYS A 236 0.20 8.73 16.15
N VAL A 237 1.05 8.96 15.14
CA VAL A 237 2.27 9.78 15.27
C VAL A 237 2.42 10.72 14.07
N TRP A 238 2.90 11.94 14.28
CA TRP A 238 3.26 12.83 13.18
C TRP A 238 4.61 13.49 13.46
N VAL A 239 5.44 13.61 12.42
CA VAL A 239 6.69 14.37 12.44
C VAL A 239 6.82 15.13 11.12
N GLY A 240 7.14 16.43 11.20
CA GLY A 240 7.13 17.32 10.05
C GLY A 240 8.27 17.16 9.03
N THR A 241 9.13 16.13 9.13
CA THR A 241 10.25 15.92 8.18
C THR A 241 9.76 15.67 6.76
N PHE A 242 8.64 14.96 6.58
CA PHE A 242 8.06 14.74 5.24
C PHE A 242 7.53 16.04 4.63
N ASN A 243 6.92 16.92 5.44
CA ASN A 243 6.56 18.28 4.99
C ASN A 243 7.80 19.04 4.48
N LEU A 244 8.96 18.88 5.12
CA LEU A 244 10.17 19.60 4.68
C LEU A 244 10.63 19.19 3.27
N VAL A 245 10.63 17.89 2.95
CA VAL A 245 11.01 17.41 1.60
C VAL A 245 9.91 17.66 0.58
N TRP A 246 8.64 17.60 0.98
CA TRP A 246 7.53 17.96 0.10
C TRP A 246 7.56 19.44 -0.29
N ASN A 247 7.81 20.33 0.68
CA ASN A 247 7.88 21.77 0.43
C ASN A 247 9.02 22.10 -0.55
N ASP A 248 10.19 21.47 -0.41
CA ASP A 248 11.30 21.67 -1.37
C ASP A 248 10.96 21.11 -2.74
N PHE A 249 10.28 19.96 -2.79
CA PHE A 249 9.90 19.38 -4.07
C PHE A 249 8.91 20.28 -4.80
N MET A 250 7.90 20.76 -4.08
CA MET A 250 6.92 21.71 -4.57
C MET A 250 7.56 23.03 -5.02
N ASN A 251 8.40 23.64 -4.18
CA ASN A 251 8.91 25.00 -4.42
C ASN A 251 10.10 25.03 -5.37
N ASP A 252 11.06 24.11 -5.20
CA ASP A 252 12.38 24.21 -5.83
C ASP A 252 12.51 23.31 -7.08
N VAL A 253 11.64 22.30 -7.23
CA VAL A 253 11.69 21.34 -8.34
C VAL A 253 10.50 21.48 -9.28
N ILE A 254 9.29 21.51 -8.73
CA ILE A 254 8.05 21.62 -9.51
C ILE A 254 7.72 23.09 -9.81
N GLY A 255 7.87 23.97 -8.82
CA GLY A 255 7.58 25.40 -8.94
C GLY A 255 6.09 25.76 -8.85
N ASP A 256 5.23 24.78 -8.55
CA ASP A 256 3.78 24.94 -8.35
C ASP A 256 3.27 23.81 -7.43
N LYS A 257 1.99 23.88 -7.05
CA LYS A 257 1.30 22.81 -6.31
C LYS A 257 1.41 21.48 -7.04
N ILE A 258 1.65 20.43 -6.28
CA ILE A 258 1.76 19.07 -6.83
C ILE A 258 0.35 18.49 -6.94
N GLU A 259 -0.17 18.42 -8.17
CA GLU A 259 -1.40 17.72 -8.53
C GLU A 259 -1.06 16.53 -9.44
N PHE A 260 -1.83 15.43 -9.39
CA PHE A 260 -1.56 14.26 -10.24
C PHE A 260 -2.49 14.20 -11.46
N GLU A 261 -1.95 13.71 -12.58
CA GLU A 261 -2.71 13.56 -13.85
C GLU A 261 -3.85 12.53 -13.75
N ASP A 262 -3.65 11.48 -12.95
CA ASP A 262 -4.62 10.40 -12.75
C ASP A 262 -5.72 10.74 -11.73
N GLY A 263 -5.67 11.94 -11.14
CA GLY A 263 -6.74 12.51 -10.34
C GLY A 263 -6.32 12.92 -8.92
N TYR A 264 -7.33 13.02 -8.06
CA TYR A 264 -7.23 13.60 -6.71
C TYR A 264 -6.26 12.82 -5.79
N SER A 265 -5.59 13.54 -4.89
CA SER A 265 -4.89 12.97 -3.73
C SER A 265 -5.13 13.86 -2.52
N ALA A 266 -5.87 13.33 -1.54
CA ALA A 266 -6.14 14.07 -0.29
C ALA A 266 -4.84 14.42 0.43
N LEU A 267 -3.85 13.51 0.36
CA LEU A 267 -2.55 13.72 0.97
C LEU A 267 -1.77 14.85 0.30
N ALA A 268 -1.65 14.82 -1.04
CA ALA A 268 -0.94 15.87 -1.76
C ALA A 268 -1.58 17.25 -1.50
N ASP A 269 -2.91 17.32 -1.48
CA ASP A 269 -3.64 18.55 -1.21
C ASP A 269 -3.38 19.11 0.19
N GLU A 270 -3.32 18.26 1.22
CA GLU A 270 -2.94 18.71 2.57
C GLU A 270 -1.48 19.15 2.64
N LEU A 271 -0.56 18.43 1.99
CA LEU A 271 0.86 18.79 1.97
C LEU A 271 1.13 20.09 1.18
N ASN A 272 0.40 20.33 0.09
CA ASN A 272 0.44 21.55 -0.72
C ASN A 272 0.06 22.82 0.07
N LYS A 273 -0.59 22.67 1.24
CA LYS A 273 -0.87 23.81 2.13
C LYS A 273 0.35 24.30 2.89
N GLN A 274 1.44 23.52 2.91
CA GLN A 274 2.71 23.84 3.59
C GLN A 274 2.54 24.30 5.05
N THR A 275 1.63 23.65 5.78
CA THR A 275 1.28 24.02 7.17
C THR A 275 2.41 23.85 8.18
N PHE A 276 3.49 23.17 7.79
CA PHE A 276 4.71 23.04 8.58
C PHE A 276 5.95 23.34 7.72
N THR A 277 6.82 24.20 8.24
CA THR A 277 8.05 24.65 7.57
C THR A 277 9.22 24.68 8.55
N VAL A 278 10.41 24.99 8.06
CA VAL A 278 11.61 25.14 8.90
C VAL A 278 11.51 26.29 9.92
N GLU A 279 10.56 27.21 9.76
CA GLU A 279 10.34 28.31 10.72
C GLU A 279 9.89 27.80 12.10
N GLN A 280 9.31 26.60 12.14
CA GLN A 280 8.89 25.94 13.38
C GLN A 280 10.04 25.17 14.06
N LEU A 281 11.24 25.17 13.47
CA LEU A 281 12.37 24.37 13.93
C LEU A 281 13.60 25.24 14.21
N ASN A 282 14.37 24.84 15.23
CA ASN A 282 15.70 25.38 15.41
C ASN A 282 16.60 24.90 14.25
N LYS A 283 17.37 25.81 13.65
CA LYS A 283 18.32 25.53 12.56
C LYS A 283 19.31 24.42 12.87
N ASN A 284 19.62 24.17 14.14
CA ASN A 284 20.54 23.12 14.57
C ASN A 284 19.87 21.74 14.69
N SER A 285 18.53 21.67 14.67
CA SER A 285 17.79 20.43 14.90
C SER A 285 17.45 19.65 13.62
N TYR A 286 17.58 20.26 12.44
CA TYR A 286 17.31 19.57 11.17
C TYR A 286 18.46 19.71 10.17
N PHE A 287 18.62 18.71 9.32
CA PHE A 287 19.44 18.74 8.11
C PHE A 287 18.52 18.50 6.92
N LYS A 288 18.71 19.23 5.83
CA LYS A 288 17.97 18.98 4.59
C LYS A 288 18.83 19.36 3.39
N ILE A 289 18.68 18.62 2.31
CA ILE A 289 19.38 18.84 1.04
C ILE A 289 18.58 18.15 -0.06
N HIS A 290 18.64 18.70 -1.26
CA HIS A 290 18.05 18.10 -2.44
C HIS A 290 18.93 18.36 -3.66
N GLY A 291 18.80 17.51 -4.67
CA GLY A 291 19.57 17.64 -5.90
C GLY A 291 19.40 16.45 -6.83
N LYS A 292 20.13 16.48 -7.95
CA LYS A 292 20.20 15.33 -8.86
C LYS A 292 20.79 14.12 -8.15
N GLU A 293 20.19 12.96 -8.37
CA GLU A 293 20.64 11.69 -7.84
C GLU A 293 22.03 11.36 -8.40
N ASN A 294 23.03 11.30 -7.52
CA ASN A 294 24.39 10.85 -7.84
C ASN A 294 25.18 10.61 -6.54
N LEU A 295 26.32 9.92 -6.64
CA LEU A 295 27.18 9.63 -5.49
C LEU A 295 27.70 10.89 -4.77
N THR A 296 27.80 12.04 -5.44
CA THR A 296 28.20 13.29 -4.77
C THR A 296 27.13 13.75 -3.80
N LEU A 297 25.86 13.75 -4.22
CA LEU A 297 24.73 14.07 -3.35
C LEU A 297 24.60 13.07 -2.19
N LYS A 298 24.78 11.77 -2.46
CA LYS A 298 24.81 10.74 -1.41
C LYS A 298 25.85 11.07 -0.34
N ASN A 299 27.08 11.33 -0.75
CA ASN A 299 28.18 11.67 0.15
C ASN A 299 27.90 12.98 0.92
N GLN A 300 27.29 13.98 0.28
CA GLN A 300 26.89 15.22 0.95
C GLN A 300 25.84 15.00 2.03
N ILE A 301 24.86 14.14 1.78
CA ILE A 301 23.87 13.75 2.80
C ILE A 301 24.56 13.06 3.96
N GLU A 302 25.35 12.01 3.69
CA GLU A 302 26.03 11.21 4.72
C GLU A 302 26.97 12.06 5.58
N GLN A 303 27.80 12.89 4.94
CA GLN A 303 28.70 13.80 5.65
C GLN A 303 27.90 14.86 6.41
N GLY A 304 26.84 15.40 5.83
CA GLY A 304 26.00 16.42 6.45
C GLY A 304 25.34 15.95 7.74
N ILE A 305 24.71 14.77 7.73
CA ILE A 305 24.10 14.19 8.94
C ILE A 305 25.15 13.72 9.95
N LYS A 306 26.30 13.21 9.47
CA LYS A 306 27.40 12.79 10.36
C LYS A 306 28.01 13.99 11.08
N GLN A 307 28.26 15.09 10.36
CA GLN A 307 28.82 16.31 10.96
C GLN A 307 27.82 16.98 11.89
N LYS A 308 26.53 17.05 11.51
CA LYS A 308 25.53 17.79 12.27
C LYS A 308 25.00 17.03 13.49
N PHE A 309 24.83 15.71 13.36
CA PHE A 309 24.13 14.90 14.35
C PHE A 309 24.93 13.70 14.87
N ASN A 310 26.12 13.45 14.31
CA ASN A 310 26.88 12.22 14.50
C ASN A 310 26.08 10.95 14.12
N GLU A 311 25.19 11.06 13.14
CA GLU A 311 24.25 10.01 12.72
C GLU A 311 24.61 9.38 11.37
N THR A 312 23.98 8.25 11.08
CA THR A 312 23.86 7.67 9.73
C THR A 312 22.39 7.58 9.32
N SER A 313 22.17 7.48 8.00
CA SER A 313 20.82 7.34 7.45
C SER A 313 20.38 5.88 7.44
N SER A 314 19.09 5.67 7.69
CA SER A 314 18.41 4.38 7.59
C SER A 314 17.71 4.14 6.24
N ILE A 315 17.58 5.18 5.41
CA ILE A 315 16.79 5.15 4.18
C ILE A 315 17.57 5.54 2.92
N ILE A 316 18.75 6.15 3.06
CA ILE A 316 19.50 6.66 1.90
C ILE A 316 19.92 5.55 0.92
N ASP A 317 20.21 4.35 1.42
CA ASP A 317 20.61 3.21 0.58
C ASP A 317 19.45 2.55 -0.18
N LYS A 318 18.23 3.09 -0.04
CA LYS A 318 17.06 2.66 -0.83
C LYS A 318 17.00 3.31 -2.21
N CYS A 319 17.71 4.42 -2.40
CA CYS A 319 17.91 5.04 -3.71
C CYS A 319 18.97 4.31 -4.53
N ASP A 320 18.78 4.28 -5.85
CA ASP A 320 19.70 3.65 -6.80
C ASP A 320 20.71 4.66 -7.38
N TRP A 321 21.65 5.08 -6.54
CA TRP A 321 22.61 6.17 -6.82
C TRP A 321 23.51 6.02 -8.06
N GLU A 322 23.49 4.85 -8.72
CA GLU A 322 24.28 4.57 -9.91
C GLU A 322 23.55 4.90 -11.22
N LYS A 323 22.21 4.98 -11.23
CA LYS A 323 21.45 5.31 -12.45
C LYS A 323 21.59 6.77 -12.86
N GLY A 324 21.60 7.69 -11.89
CA GLY A 324 21.88 9.11 -12.13
C GLY A 324 20.78 9.90 -12.83
N GLU A 325 19.58 9.31 -12.99
CA GLU A 325 18.46 9.91 -13.72
C GLU A 325 17.39 10.53 -12.79
N GLY A 326 17.49 10.29 -11.49
CA GLY A 326 16.54 10.79 -10.50
C GLY A 326 16.90 12.15 -9.89
N TYR A 327 16.00 12.63 -9.06
CA TYR A 327 16.15 13.79 -8.20
C TYR A 327 15.75 13.40 -6.79
N VAL A 328 16.65 13.62 -5.84
CA VAL A 328 16.47 13.20 -4.45
C VAL A 328 16.31 14.41 -3.57
N LEU A 329 15.30 14.37 -2.70
CA LEU A 329 15.09 15.31 -1.61
C LEU A 329 15.19 14.56 -0.30
N TYR A 330 15.98 15.10 0.63
CA TYR A 330 16.28 14.44 1.90
C TYR A 330 16.17 15.42 3.06
N ALA A 331 15.56 14.98 4.17
CA ALA A 331 15.59 15.69 5.43
C ALA A 331 15.77 14.73 6.62
N MET A 332 16.52 15.17 7.63
CA MET A 332 16.62 14.54 8.93
C MET A 332 16.31 15.57 10.02
N LEU A 333 15.42 15.24 10.96
CA LEU A 333 15.21 15.95 12.22
C LEU A 333 15.80 15.11 13.34
N LYS A 334 16.62 15.72 14.22
CA LYS A 334 17.08 15.10 15.46
C LYS A 334 17.00 16.09 16.61
N LYS A 335 16.39 15.67 17.72
CA LYS A 335 16.45 16.34 19.02
C LYS A 335 16.57 15.32 20.14
N GLU A 336 17.28 15.72 21.18
CA GLU A 336 17.39 15.02 22.46
C GLU A 336 17.15 16.06 23.55
N PHE A 337 16.43 15.68 24.59
CA PHE A 337 16.12 16.56 25.71
C PHE A 337 16.08 15.78 27.02
N ASN A 338 16.43 16.47 28.10
CA ASN A 338 16.48 15.93 29.44
C ASN A 338 15.61 16.78 30.37
N PHE A 339 14.89 16.15 31.27
CA PHE A 339 14.20 16.86 32.34
C PHE A 339 15.21 17.57 33.27
N LEU A 340 14.76 18.63 33.95
CA LEU A 340 15.59 19.38 34.89
C LEU A 340 16.10 18.44 35.99
N GLU A 341 15.21 17.61 36.50
CA GLU A 341 15.44 16.57 37.50
C GLU A 341 14.98 15.21 36.95
N LYS A 342 15.68 14.13 37.29
CA LYS A 342 15.26 12.78 36.90
C LYS A 342 13.98 12.39 37.65
N PHE A 343 12.99 11.84 36.95
CA PHE A 343 11.82 11.26 37.61
C PHE A 343 12.15 9.90 38.25
N PRO A 344 11.62 9.61 39.46
CA PRO A 344 11.55 8.26 39.99
C PRO A 344 10.87 7.29 39.01
N THR A 345 11.38 6.06 38.95
CA THR A 345 10.68 4.96 38.29
C THR A 345 9.61 4.43 39.25
N LEU A 346 8.40 4.20 38.74
CA LEU A 346 7.26 3.71 39.50
C LEU A 346 7.03 2.21 39.23
N ASN A 347 6.15 1.62 40.03
CA ASN A 347 5.72 0.23 39.82
C ASN A 347 5.01 0.06 38.47
N GLU A 348 5.18 -1.12 37.87
CA GLU A 348 4.50 -1.44 36.61
C GLU A 348 2.99 -1.57 36.81
N ASN A 349 2.22 -1.00 35.88
CA ASN A 349 0.76 -0.97 35.95
C ASN A 349 0.14 -1.13 34.54
N THR A 350 -1.17 -1.32 34.46
CA THR A 350 -1.89 -1.38 33.18
C THR A 350 -2.01 0.01 32.53
N PHE A 351 -2.32 0.05 31.23
CA PHE A 351 -2.61 1.28 30.49
C PHE A 351 -3.94 1.13 29.75
N GLY A 352 -4.86 2.09 29.98
CA GLY A 352 -6.23 2.00 29.45
C GLY A 352 -6.91 0.70 29.88
N ASP A 353 -7.60 0.05 28.94
CA ASP A 353 -8.28 -1.23 29.16
C ASP A 353 -7.37 -2.46 28.96
N SER A 354 -6.06 -2.24 28.71
CA SER A 354 -5.11 -3.34 28.50
C SER A 354 -4.85 -4.11 29.80
N LYS A 355 -4.71 -5.43 29.68
CA LYS A 355 -4.26 -6.31 30.78
C LYS A 355 -2.73 -6.39 30.89
N GLU A 356 -1.99 -5.87 29.90
CA GLU A 356 -0.53 -5.87 29.93
C GLU A 356 0.00 -4.81 30.88
N LYS A 357 1.03 -5.17 31.66
CA LYS A 357 1.73 -4.22 32.51
C LYS A 357 2.79 -3.47 31.71
N VAL A 358 2.85 -2.16 31.90
CA VAL A 358 3.86 -1.27 31.33
C VAL A 358 4.58 -0.51 32.44
N LYS A 359 5.78 -0.03 32.13
CA LYS A 359 6.59 0.76 33.06
C LYS A 359 6.09 2.19 33.11
N TYR A 360 6.14 2.77 34.31
CA TYR A 360 5.78 4.16 34.57
C TYR A 360 6.92 4.91 35.26
N PHE A 361 6.95 6.21 35.09
CA PHE A 361 7.75 7.14 35.87
C PHE A 361 6.91 8.33 36.30
N GLY A 362 7.37 9.02 37.35
CA GLY A 362 6.69 10.22 37.83
C GLY A 362 6.82 10.38 39.35
N ILE A 363 5.76 10.84 40.01
CA ILE A 363 5.79 11.28 41.40
C ILE A 363 4.56 10.75 42.13
N GLU A 364 4.78 10.15 43.31
CA GLU A 364 3.73 9.73 44.26
C GLU A 364 3.84 10.54 45.57
N PRO A 365 2.76 10.65 46.39
CA PRO A 365 2.69 11.59 47.50
C PRO A 365 3.75 11.36 48.60
N ASP A 366 4.10 10.11 48.86
CA ASP A 366 5.04 9.71 49.91
C ASP A 366 6.49 9.54 49.38
N THR A 367 6.77 10.06 48.18
CA THR A 367 8.10 9.98 47.53
C THR A 367 8.80 11.35 47.46
N GLU A 368 10.09 11.35 47.10
CA GLU A 368 10.84 12.59 46.91
C GLU A 368 10.22 13.48 45.82
N GLN A 369 9.82 14.68 46.21
CA GLN A 369 9.11 15.62 45.34
C GLN A 369 10.04 16.45 44.43
N VAL A 370 11.34 16.17 44.39
CA VAL A 370 12.34 17.01 43.68
C VAL A 370 12.01 17.16 42.20
N ALA A 371 11.51 16.09 41.57
CA ALA A 371 11.13 16.09 40.17
C ALA A 371 9.90 16.96 39.84
N SER A 372 9.16 17.45 40.85
CA SER A 372 8.03 18.38 40.65
C SER A 372 8.45 19.71 40.02
N LYS A 373 9.73 20.09 40.14
CA LYS A 373 10.33 21.25 39.44
C LYS A 373 10.20 21.16 37.92
N ASN A 374 10.09 19.94 37.38
CA ASN A 374 9.88 19.73 35.96
C ASN A 374 8.47 20.14 35.53
N ILE A 375 7.49 20.16 36.43
CA ILE A 375 6.06 20.17 36.10
C ILE A 375 5.50 21.60 36.15
N GLU A 376 4.71 21.94 35.14
CA GLU A 376 3.84 23.10 35.13
C GLU A 376 2.42 22.65 34.81
N ILE A 377 1.48 22.86 35.74
CA ILE A 377 0.07 22.51 35.53
C ILE A 377 -0.56 23.57 34.63
N LEU A 378 -1.06 23.15 33.47
CA LEU A 378 -1.69 24.05 32.51
C LEU A 378 -3.16 24.27 32.87
N PHE A 379 -3.87 23.16 33.11
CA PHE A 379 -5.22 23.12 33.64
C PHE A 379 -5.56 21.74 34.22
N TYR A 380 -6.52 21.71 35.14
CA TYR A 380 -7.11 20.49 35.68
C TYR A 380 -8.62 20.69 35.83
N ASN A 381 -9.40 20.29 34.81
CA ASN A 381 -10.86 20.42 34.87
C ASN A 381 -11.48 19.20 35.57
N SER A 382 -10.90 18.02 35.34
CA SER A 382 -11.26 16.77 35.99
C SER A 382 -10.15 15.73 35.84
N LYS A 383 -10.31 14.55 36.45
CA LYS A 383 -9.41 13.41 36.27
C LYS A 383 -9.32 12.88 34.83
N GLU A 384 -10.27 13.21 33.96
CA GLU A 384 -10.24 12.81 32.54
C GLU A 384 -9.91 13.98 31.60
N ASP A 385 -9.73 15.20 32.11
CA ASP A 385 -9.46 16.40 31.31
C ASP A 385 -8.49 17.33 32.05
N PHE A 386 -7.22 17.16 31.76
CA PHE A 386 -6.12 17.94 32.34
C PHE A 386 -4.95 17.99 31.36
N ALA A 387 -4.10 19.00 31.50
CA ALA A 387 -2.83 19.05 30.79
C ALA A 387 -1.72 19.59 31.68
N ILE A 388 -0.53 19.04 31.47
CA ILE A 388 0.70 19.50 32.09
C ILE A 388 1.76 19.77 31.02
N LYS A 389 2.73 20.58 31.38
CA LYS A 389 3.94 20.83 30.62
C LYS A 389 5.14 20.42 31.45
N LEU A 390 6.04 19.62 30.85
CA LEU A 390 7.31 19.25 31.47
C LEU A 390 8.43 20.10 30.88
N LYS A 391 9.20 20.73 31.76
CA LYS A 391 10.36 21.57 31.45
C LYS A 391 11.59 20.69 31.25
N THR A 392 12.42 21.08 30.29
CA THR A 392 13.67 20.39 29.96
C THR A 392 14.87 21.34 30.08
N LYS A 393 16.07 20.77 30.16
CA LYS A 393 17.34 21.52 30.27
C LYS A 393 17.66 22.26 28.97
N GLU A 394 17.26 21.70 27.85
CA GLU A 394 17.52 22.18 26.49
C GLU A 394 16.47 23.20 26.02
N GLY A 395 15.44 23.46 26.84
CA GLY A 395 14.38 24.43 26.54
C GLY A 395 13.24 23.89 25.68
N GLU A 396 13.23 22.58 25.40
CA GLU A 396 12.07 21.90 24.84
C GLU A 396 10.95 21.83 25.88
N GLU A 397 9.70 21.94 25.44
CA GLU A 397 8.51 21.83 26.29
C GLU A 397 7.73 20.57 25.93
N VAL A 398 7.60 19.63 26.88
CA VAL A 398 6.84 18.39 26.66
C VAL A 398 5.43 18.57 27.19
N TYR A 399 4.46 18.71 26.29
CA TYR A 399 3.06 18.82 26.63
C TYR A 399 2.43 17.42 26.74
N LEU A 400 1.79 17.15 27.87
CA LEU A 400 0.98 15.95 28.10
C LEU A 400 -0.45 16.38 28.33
N TYR A 401 -1.34 16.04 27.39
CA TYR A 401 -2.75 16.41 27.43
C TYR A 401 -3.61 15.15 27.50
N ARG A 402 -4.33 14.98 28.62
CA ARG A 402 -5.34 13.94 28.79
C ARG A 402 -6.63 14.38 28.10
N THR A 403 -6.96 13.71 27.00
CA THR A 403 -8.17 13.93 26.20
C THR A 403 -8.56 12.61 25.53
N THR A 404 -9.83 12.45 25.15
CA THR A 404 -10.23 11.35 24.25
C THR A 404 -9.75 11.61 22.83
N GLY A 405 -9.61 12.89 22.43
CA GLY A 405 -9.07 13.31 21.14
C GLY A 405 -9.83 12.81 19.89
N GLU A 406 -10.95 12.12 20.08
CA GLU A 406 -11.68 11.44 19.00
C GLU A 406 -12.18 12.42 17.94
N ASN A 407 -11.95 12.07 16.67
CA ASN A 407 -12.35 12.83 15.48
C ASN A 407 -11.75 14.24 15.36
N LYS A 408 -10.71 14.55 16.16
CA LYS A 408 -9.93 15.78 16.07
C LYS A 408 -8.54 15.47 15.50
N SER A 409 -7.97 16.41 14.78
CA SER A 409 -6.56 16.38 14.36
C SER A 409 -5.61 16.68 15.52
N PHE A 410 -4.31 16.49 15.31
CA PHE A 410 -3.30 16.93 16.28
C PHE A 410 -3.36 18.46 16.47
N GLU A 411 -3.59 19.21 15.40
CA GLU A 411 -3.75 20.67 15.44
C GLU A 411 -4.95 21.08 16.30
N GLU A 412 -6.12 20.47 16.07
CA GLU A 412 -7.33 20.80 16.83
C GLU A 412 -7.18 20.46 18.32
N ASN A 413 -6.57 19.31 18.64
CA ASN A 413 -6.28 18.94 20.03
C ASN A 413 -5.31 19.93 20.70
N TYR A 414 -4.26 20.34 19.99
CA TYR A 414 -3.29 21.31 20.53
C TYR A 414 -3.92 22.70 20.75
N LYS A 415 -4.70 23.19 19.78
CA LYS A 415 -5.47 24.45 19.92
C LYS A 415 -6.47 24.39 21.07
N GLU A 416 -7.19 23.27 21.22
CA GLU A 416 -8.12 23.08 22.34
C GLU A 416 -7.41 23.15 23.68
N MET A 417 -6.27 22.46 23.83
CA MET A 417 -5.45 22.50 25.04
C MET A 417 -5.06 23.94 25.41
N GLN A 418 -4.61 24.73 24.43
CA GLN A 418 -4.25 26.15 24.64
C GLN A 418 -5.45 26.99 25.06
N VAL A 419 -6.61 26.79 24.42
CA VAL A 419 -7.85 27.49 24.80
C VAL A 419 -8.25 27.14 26.24
N LYS A 420 -8.19 25.86 26.63
CA LYS A 420 -8.47 25.43 28.02
C LYS A 420 -7.49 26.04 29.02
N GLN A 421 -6.19 26.01 28.73
CA GLN A 421 -5.16 26.64 29.55
C GLN A 421 -5.44 28.15 29.77
N SER A 422 -5.84 28.87 28.72
CA SER A 422 -6.12 30.32 28.78
C SER A 422 -7.34 30.67 29.64
N LYS A 423 -8.30 29.75 29.76
CA LYS A 423 -9.56 29.93 30.51
C LYS A 423 -9.49 29.39 31.94
N TYR A 424 -8.47 28.59 32.25
CA TYR A 424 -8.36 27.91 33.53
C TYR A 424 -7.87 28.86 34.64
N ASN A 425 -8.74 29.07 35.63
CA ASN A 425 -8.51 29.92 36.81
C ASN A 425 -8.26 29.13 38.11
N GLY A 426 -8.14 27.79 38.02
CA GLY A 426 -7.87 26.95 39.19
C GLY A 426 -6.40 26.98 39.60
N GLU A 427 -6.06 26.18 40.61
CA GLU A 427 -4.69 26.07 41.13
C GLU A 427 -3.77 25.45 40.06
N LYS A 428 -2.58 26.05 39.88
CA LYS A 428 -1.53 25.61 38.94
C LYS A 428 -0.23 25.19 39.64
N THR A 429 -0.20 25.30 40.96
CA THR A 429 0.92 24.92 41.81
C THR A 429 0.86 23.43 42.12
N TRP A 430 1.99 22.75 41.98
CA TRP A 430 2.11 21.34 42.39
C TRP A 430 1.91 21.20 43.90
N ASN A 431 1.01 20.30 44.30
CA ASN A 431 0.79 19.92 45.68
C ASN A 431 1.56 18.62 45.98
N LYS A 432 2.09 18.49 47.20
CA LYS A 432 2.78 17.25 47.64
C LYS A 432 1.90 16.00 47.58
N ASN A 433 0.57 16.16 47.57
CA ASN A 433 -0.38 15.07 47.47
C ASN A 433 -0.77 14.75 46.00
N ASP A 434 -0.26 15.50 45.03
CA ASP A 434 -0.51 15.25 43.62
C ASP A 434 0.23 13.99 43.16
N ILE A 435 -0.33 13.35 42.12
CA ILE A 435 0.22 12.13 41.53
C ILE A 435 0.44 12.37 40.05
N LEU A 436 1.64 12.02 39.58
CA LEU A 436 1.96 11.99 38.16
C LEU A 436 2.47 10.61 37.79
N ASN A 437 1.78 9.94 36.86
CA ASN A 437 2.18 8.64 36.31
C ASN A 437 2.24 8.77 34.79
N ILE A 438 3.45 8.65 34.22
CA ILE A 438 3.68 8.71 32.77
C ILE A 438 4.24 7.37 32.30
N PRO A 439 3.66 6.71 31.29
CA PRO A 439 4.22 5.48 30.75
C PRO A 439 5.52 5.78 30.01
N PHE A 440 6.46 4.83 30.00
CA PHE A 440 7.60 4.90 29.08
C PHE A 440 7.08 4.71 27.65
N ILE A 441 7.49 5.59 26.73
CA ILE A 441 7.03 5.57 25.33
C ILE A 441 8.21 5.25 24.43
N LYS A 442 8.00 4.33 23.48
CA LYS A 442 8.95 4.04 22.42
C LYS A 442 8.24 3.81 21.11
N VAL A 443 8.58 4.59 20.10
CA VAL A 443 8.04 4.46 18.74
C VAL A 443 9.20 4.23 17.80
N LYS A 444 9.10 3.18 16.98
CA LYS A 444 10.05 2.92 15.89
C LYS A 444 9.31 2.37 14.69
N ASP A 445 9.12 3.22 13.69
CA ASP A 445 8.33 2.88 12.51
C ASP A 445 8.89 3.51 11.22
N GLU A 446 8.42 2.97 10.10
CA GLU A 446 8.73 3.42 8.74
C GLU A 446 7.44 3.47 7.92
N ILE A 447 7.24 4.56 7.18
CA ILE A 447 6.16 4.71 6.22
C ILE A 447 6.71 4.88 4.82
N ASN A 448 5.98 4.29 3.88
CA ASN A 448 6.08 4.56 2.46
C ASN A 448 4.77 5.23 2.00
N TYR A 449 4.85 6.42 1.42
CA TYR A 449 3.70 7.17 0.93
C TYR A 449 3.33 6.70 -0.48
N ASP A 450 2.97 5.42 -0.60
CA ASP A 450 2.69 4.76 -1.88
C ASP A 450 1.59 5.44 -2.71
N GLU A 451 0.64 6.15 -2.06
CA GLU A 451 -0.40 6.94 -2.74
C GLU A 451 0.18 8.06 -3.63
N LEU A 452 1.37 8.56 -3.31
CA LEU A 452 2.06 9.62 -4.06
C LEU A 452 2.94 9.06 -5.18
N CYS A 453 3.26 7.76 -5.14
CA CYS A 453 4.28 7.14 -5.98
C CYS A 453 3.71 6.61 -7.30
N GLY A 454 4.50 6.70 -8.37
CA GLY A 454 4.18 6.21 -9.71
C GLY A 454 3.12 7.02 -10.45
N ARG A 455 2.76 8.18 -9.91
CA ARG A 455 1.75 9.10 -10.45
C ARG A 455 2.44 10.32 -11.05
N TYR A 456 2.04 10.67 -12.27
CA TYR A 456 2.59 11.83 -12.97
C TYR A 456 2.04 13.12 -12.37
N ILE A 457 2.94 14.08 -12.17
CA ILE A 457 2.61 15.40 -11.68
C ILE A 457 2.15 16.24 -12.87
N LYS A 458 0.91 16.69 -12.80
CA LYS A 458 0.20 17.43 -13.83
C LYS A 458 1.03 18.61 -14.35
N ASN A 459 1.02 18.78 -15.67
CA ASN A 459 1.79 19.81 -16.38
C ASN A 459 3.31 19.68 -16.23
N THR A 460 3.83 18.51 -15.85
CA THR A 460 5.26 18.22 -15.77
C THR A 460 5.56 16.81 -16.26
N ASP A 461 6.84 16.52 -16.53
CA ASP A 461 7.28 15.16 -16.82
C ASP A 461 7.69 14.38 -15.56
N TRP A 462 7.45 14.93 -14.37
CA TRP A 462 7.89 14.33 -13.11
C TRP A 462 6.89 13.31 -12.59
N TYR A 463 7.42 12.25 -11.99
CA TYR A 463 6.67 11.40 -11.08
C TYR A 463 7.54 11.06 -9.86
N ILE A 464 6.89 10.83 -8.72
CA ILE A 464 7.56 10.35 -7.51
C ILE A 464 7.76 8.84 -7.67
N ALA A 465 9.00 8.34 -7.68
CA ALA A 465 9.24 6.89 -7.67
C ALA A 465 9.11 6.31 -6.26
N GLN A 466 9.58 7.06 -5.26
CA GLN A 466 9.59 6.64 -3.87
C GLN A 466 9.44 7.84 -2.93
N ALA A 467 8.66 7.64 -1.87
CA ALA A 467 8.45 8.63 -0.81
C ALA A 467 8.45 7.92 0.54
N LEU A 468 9.45 8.15 1.37
CA LEU A 468 9.68 7.42 2.62
C LEU A 468 9.79 8.37 3.81
N GLN A 469 9.39 7.88 4.99
CA GLN A 469 9.68 8.51 6.28
C GLN A 469 10.00 7.45 7.34
N THR A 470 10.99 7.69 8.19
CA THR A 470 11.25 6.91 9.41
C THR A 470 11.09 7.76 10.64
N ILE A 471 10.73 7.13 11.75
CA ILE A 471 10.65 7.75 13.08
C ILE A 471 11.25 6.80 14.11
N ASP A 472 12.10 7.34 14.98
CA ASP A 472 12.61 6.72 16.20
C ASP A 472 12.41 7.75 17.34
N PHE A 473 11.43 7.49 18.22
CA PHE A 473 11.10 8.36 19.35
C PHE A 473 11.13 7.57 20.65
N GLU A 474 11.66 8.18 21.70
CA GLU A 474 11.65 7.63 23.05
C GLU A 474 11.31 8.72 24.07
N LEU A 475 10.51 8.37 25.08
CA LEU A 475 10.28 9.16 26.28
C LEU A 475 10.42 8.25 27.51
N ASN A 476 11.31 8.62 28.42
CA ASN A 476 11.61 7.89 29.63
C ASN A 476 11.80 8.86 30.81
N ASN A 477 12.22 8.35 31.97
CA ASN A 477 12.33 9.16 33.19
C ASN A 477 13.48 10.17 33.23
N TYR A 478 14.39 10.13 32.26
CA TYR A 478 15.44 11.13 32.09
C TYR A 478 15.02 12.27 31.16
N GLY A 479 14.16 11.97 30.18
CA GLY A 479 13.78 12.88 29.10
C GLY A 479 13.36 12.10 27.87
N GLY A 480 13.70 12.58 26.69
CA GLY A 480 13.33 11.93 25.45
C GLY A 480 14.17 12.31 24.24
N SER A 481 13.89 11.64 23.14
CA SER A 481 14.55 11.87 21.87
C SER A 481 13.58 11.69 20.71
N VAL A 482 13.80 12.45 19.64
CA VAL A 482 13.13 12.29 18.36
C VAL A 482 14.18 12.29 17.26
N LYS A 483 14.18 11.23 16.46
CA LYS A 483 14.89 11.16 15.18
C LYS A 483 13.87 10.82 14.11
N SER A 484 13.86 11.58 13.02
CA SER A 484 13.07 11.24 11.84
C SER A 484 13.84 11.57 10.58
N GLU A 485 13.72 10.70 9.58
CA GLU A 485 14.26 10.92 8.24
C GLU A 485 13.11 10.91 7.24
N ALA A 486 13.18 11.73 6.21
CA ALA A 486 12.25 11.74 5.10
C ALA A 486 13.01 11.82 3.77
N LEU A 487 12.51 11.12 2.76
CA LEU A 487 13.11 11.04 1.44
C LEU A 487 12.04 11.04 0.36
N ILE A 488 12.22 11.85 -0.68
CA ILE A 488 11.50 11.74 -1.95
C ILE A 488 12.54 11.48 -3.04
N GLU A 489 12.35 10.42 -3.81
CA GLU A 489 13.06 10.14 -5.05
C GLU A 489 12.06 10.31 -6.20
N ALA A 490 12.34 11.26 -7.09
CA ALA A 490 11.50 11.58 -8.23
C ALA A 490 12.30 11.42 -9.52
N PHE A 491 11.63 11.00 -10.59
CA PHE A 491 12.23 10.87 -11.90
C PHE A 491 11.46 11.72 -12.90
N LYS A 492 12.18 12.23 -13.89
CA LYS A 492 11.53 12.64 -15.12
C LYS A 492 11.23 11.39 -15.93
N SER A 493 10.06 11.33 -16.54
CA SER A 493 9.80 10.37 -17.61
C SER A 493 10.94 10.47 -18.62
N ALA A 494 11.60 9.36 -18.93
CA ALA A 494 12.44 9.30 -20.10
C ALA A 494 11.54 9.65 -21.30
N LEU A 495 11.87 10.73 -22.01
CA LEU A 495 11.34 10.98 -23.35
C LEU A 495 11.62 9.75 -24.22
N LEU A 496 10.73 8.77 -24.22
CA LEU A 496 10.31 8.26 -25.51
C LEU A 496 9.49 9.43 -26.05
N GLU A 497 10.08 10.24 -26.93
CA GLU A 497 9.26 11.01 -27.86
C GLU A 497 8.26 10.00 -28.44
N LYS A 498 7.00 10.07 -28.01
CA LYS A 498 5.96 9.24 -28.63
C LYS A 498 5.91 9.71 -30.07
N GLY A 499 6.47 8.88 -30.96
CA GLY A 499 6.26 9.04 -32.38
C GLY A 499 4.76 9.19 -32.61
N ARG A 500 4.37 10.18 -33.43
CA ARG A 500 2.97 10.32 -33.81
C ARG A 500 2.58 9.07 -34.60
N GLU A 501 1.62 8.31 -34.10
CA GLU A 501 1.03 7.19 -34.83
C GLU A 501 0.00 7.74 -35.84
N PHE A 502 0.22 7.45 -37.12
CA PHE A 502 -0.68 7.85 -38.21
C PHE A 502 -1.38 6.61 -38.77
N ILE A 503 -2.24 6.00 -37.97
CA ILE A 503 -2.95 4.75 -38.31
C ILE A 503 -4.37 5.10 -38.80
N PHE A 504 -4.69 4.78 -40.06
CA PHE A 504 -5.99 5.02 -40.68
C PHE A 504 -6.85 3.74 -40.69
N ASN A 505 -7.19 3.21 -39.51
CA ASN A 505 -7.97 1.98 -39.34
C ASN A 505 -9.44 2.21 -38.93
N ASN A 506 -9.93 3.45 -39.09
CA ASN A 506 -11.29 3.90 -38.80
C ASN A 506 -11.65 5.08 -39.73
N ASP A 507 -12.88 5.61 -39.69
CA ASP A 507 -13.38 6.69 -40.56
C ASP A 507 -12.33 7.74 -40.91
N PHE A 508 -11.98 7.85 -42.20
CA PHE A 508 -11.06 8.88 -42.69
C PHE A 508 -11.50 9.46 -44.03
N ILE A 509 -10.96 10.63 -44.36
CA ILE A 509 -11.19 11.29 -45.66
C ILE A 509 -9.85 11.49 -46.35
N LEU A 510 -9.73 10.91 -47.54
CA LEU A 510 -8.61 11.10 -48.45
C LEU A 510 -8.91 12.29 -49.37
N PHE A 511 -7.95 13.19 -49.53
CA PHE A 511 -7.96 14.24 -50.55
C PHE A 511 -6.73 14.11 -51.44
N LEU A 512 -6.88 14.28 -52.76
CA LEU A 512 -5.74 14.51 -53.65
C LEU A 512 -5.79 15.93 -54.20
N LYS A 513 -4.68 16.64 -54.04
CA LYS A 513 -4.52 18.04 -54.42
C LYS A 513 -3.14 18.20 -55.02
N GLU A 514 -3.05 18.83 -56.18
CA GLU A 514 -1.75 19.27 -56.70
C GLU A 514 -1.14 20.32 -55.74
N GLU A 515 0.17 20.29 -55.55
CA GLU A 515 0.90 21.10 -54.54
C GLU A 515 0.51 22.59 -54.58
N ASP A 516 0.44 23.17 -55.77
CA ASP A 516 0.20 24.60 -55.98
C ASP A 516 -1.29 24.99 -56.16
N LYS A 517 -2.23 24.04 -56.02
CA LYS A 517 -3.66 24.33 -56.22
C LYS A 517 -4.39 24.54 -54.90
N THR A 518 -5.45 25.32 -54.90
CA THR A 518 -6.21 25.65 -53.68
C THR A 518 -7.35 24.66 -53.38
N LYS A 519 -7.68 23.76 -54.32
CA LYS A 519 -8.76 22.78 -54.19
C LYS A 519 -8.27 21.38 -54.54
N PRO A 520 -8.70 20.33 -53.81
CA PRO A 520 -8.42 18.95 -54.20
C PRO A 520 -9.18 18.61 -55.49
N TYR A 521 -8.57 17.80 -56.36
CA TYR A 521 -9.23 17.24 -57.54
C TYR A 521 -9.91 15.89 -57.24
N PHE A 522 -9.67 15.32 -56.06
CA PHE A 522 -10.29 14.09 -55.59
C PHE A 522 -10.57 14.14 -54.09
N ALA A 523 -11.70 13.58 -53.66
CA ALA A 523 -12.05 13.40 -52.25
C ALA A 523 -12.79 12.06 -52.09
N LEU A 524 -12.43 11.29 -51.05
CA LEU A 524 -13.02 9.99 -50.73
C LEU A 524 -13.20 9.86 -49.23
N LYS A 525 -14.41 9.54 -48.76
CA LYS A 525 -14.65 9.09 -47.39
C LYS A 525 -14.53 7.57 -47.34
N VAL A 526 -13.76 7.06 -46.39
CA VAL A 526 -13.63 5.64 -46.09
C VAL A 526 -14.20 5.42 -44.70
N ASP A 527 -15.35 4.77 -44.61
CA ASP A 527 -16.08 4.47 -43.35
C ASP A 527 -16.56 3.01 -43.27
N ASN A 528 -16.18 2.17 -44.25
CA ASN A 528 -16.45 0.75 -44.28
C ASN A 528 -15.40 0.01 -45.14
N THR A 529 -15.56 -1.31 -45.30
CA THR A 529 -14.60 -2.18 -46.00
C THR A 529 -14.88 -2.39 -47.48
N ASP A 530 -15.98 -1.87 -48.05
CA ASP A 530 -16.44 -2.21 -49.41
C ASP A 530 -15.46 -1.78 -50.52
N ILE A 531 -14.70 -0.73 -50.24
CA ILE A 531 -13.70 -0.13 -51.15
C ILE A 531 -12.26 -0.43 -50.71
N LEU A 532 -12.08 -1.21 -49.63
CA LEU A 532 -10.77 -1.61 -49.12
C LEU A 532 -10.35 -2.94 -49.75
N VAL A 533 -9.05 -3.13 -49.94
CA VAL A 533 -8.52 -4.36 -50.52
C VAL A 533 -8.51 -5.46 -49.46
N ASN A 534 -9.24 -6.55 -49.72
CA ASN A 534 -9.26 -7.74 -48.86
C ASN A 534 -8.02 -8.61 -49.09
N VAL A 535 -7.61 -9.35 -48.04
CA VAL A 535 -6.37 -10.13 -47.99
C VAL A 535 -6.30 -11.28 -49.01
N GLU A 536 -7.42 -11.66 -49.64
CA GLU A 536 -7.48 -12.82 -50.55
C GLU A 536 -7.16 -12.55 -52.04
N ASN A 537 -6.65 -11.38 -52.42
CA ASN A 537 -6.21 -11.14 -53.81
C ASN A 537 -4.71 -10.86 -53.92
N ASN A 538 -3.91 -11.89 -53.62
CA ASN A 538 -2.60 -12.03 -54.28
C ASN A 538 -2.84 -12.53 -55.70
N ASP A 539 -3.25 -11.63 -56.60
CA ASP A 539 -2.92 -11.71 -58.01
C ASP A 539 -3.17 -10.37 -58.70
N LYS A 540 -2.05 -9.68 -58.97
CA LYS A 540 -1.87 -8.49 -59.83
C LYS A 540 -2.30 -7.13 -59.26
N VAL A 541 -1.33 -6.45 -58.65
CA VAL A 541 -0.98 -5.06 -58.99
C VAL A 541 0.54 -4.95 -59.09
#